data_AF-A0A7C8FE64-F1
#
_entry.id   AF-A0A7C8FE64-F1
#
_cell.length_a   1.000
_cell.length_b   1.000
_cell.length_c   1.000
_cell.angle_alpha   90.00
_cell.angle_beta   90.00
_cell.angle_gamma   90.00
#
_symmetry.space_group_name_H-M   'P 1'
#
loop_
_entity.id
_entity.type
_entity.pdbx_description
1 polymer ?
#
loop_
_entity_poly.entity_id
_entity_poly.type
_entity_poly.pdbx_seq_one_letter_code
_entity_poly.pdbx_strand_id
1 'polypeptide(L)' 'MLARTNVIIDTDLLDEAGRLTGIKTKKDVIVCALQELIKQRSRKRLLAIRHAGLWQGDLNELRASRHDLA' A
#
# COMPACT_ATOMS: atom_id res chain seq x y z
N MET A 1 13.39 16.22 0.97
CA MET A 1 14.78 16.42 0.51
C MET A 1 15.24 15.15 -0.21
N LEU A 2 16.01 15.25 -1.30
CA LEU A 2 16.53 14.09 -2.02
C LEU A 2 18.02 13.90 -1.70
N ALA A 3 18.42 12.66 -1.45
CA ALA A 3 19.82 12.29 -1.19
C ALA A 3 20.34 11.38 -2.31
N ARG A 4 21.63 11.51 -2.65
CA ARG A 4 22.33 10.59 -3.56
C ARG A 4 23.01 9.53 -2.70
N THR A 5 22.75 8.27 -3.00
CA THR A 5 23.28 7.12 -2.26
C THR A 5 23.82 6.10 -3.25
N ASN A 6 24.99 5.53 -2.96
CA ASN A 6 25.54 4.40 -3.70
C ASN A 6 25.09 3.11 -3.02
N VAL A 7 24.41 2.23 -3.76
CA VAL A 7 23.88 0.96 -3.27
C VAL A 7 24.22 -0.15 -4.25
N ILE A 8 24.61 -1.31 -3.73
CA ILE A 8 24.80 -2.52 -4.53
C ILE A 8 23.43 -3.18 -4.66
N ILE A 9 22.97 -3.36 -5.89
CA ILE A 9 21.65 -3.92 -6.22
C ILE A 9 21.84 -4.96 -7.32
N ASP A 10 21.10 -6.05 -7.22
CA ASP A 10 20.98 -7.06 -8.27
C ASP A 10 20.32 -6.44 -9.52
N THR A 11 21.07 -6.42 -10.62
CA THR A 11 20.61 -5.85 -11.89
C THR A 11 19.50 -6.66 -12.53
N ASP A 12 19.51 -7.98 -12.36
CA ASP A 12 18.52 -8.86 -13.00
C ASP A 12 17.15 -8.64 -12.35
N LEU A 13 17.14 -8.49 -11.01
CA LEU A 13 15.94 -8.10 -10.25
C LEU A 13 15.41 -6.73 -10.70
N LEU A 14 16.31 -5.77 -10.91
CA LEU A 14 15.93 -4.41 -11.28
C LEU A 14 15.38 -4.35 -12.71
N ASP A 15 15.95 -5.11 -13.62
CA ASP A 15 15.52 -5.21 -15.00
C ASP A 15 14.17 -5.95 -15.09
N GLU A 16 13.97 -7.02 -14.32
CA GLU A 16 12.68 -7.70 -14.22
C GLU A 16 11.60 -6.77 -13.65
N ALA A 17 11.91 -6.06 -12.56
CA ALA A 17 11.00 -5.08 -12.00
C ALA A 17 10.68 -3.96 -13.02
N GLY A 18 11.68 -3.49 -13.77
CA GLY A 18 11.48 -2.53 -14.86
C GLY A 18 10.56 -3.05 -15.96
N ARG A 19 10.75 -4.31 -16.40
CA ARG A 19 9.87 -4.98 -17.39
C ARG A 19 8.44 -5.09 -16.91
N LEU A 20 8.23 -5.55 -15.68
CA LEU A 20 6.88 -5.76 -15.11
C LEU A 20 6.13 -4.44 -14.85
N THR A 21 6.86 -3.39 -14.48
CA THR A 21 6.26 -2.08 -14.15
C THR A 21 6.20 -1.12 -15.34
N GLY A 22 6.94 -1.39 -16.42
CA GLY A 22 7.11 -0.48 -17.55
C GLY A 22 7.98 0.76 -17.24
N ILE A 23 8.64 0.79 -16.08
CA ILE A 23 9.45 1.93 -15.65
C ILE A 23 10.83 1.86 -16.32
N LYS A 24 11.23 2.97 -16.93
CA LYS A 24 12.44 3.04 -17.76
C LYS A 24 13.72 3.22 -16.96
N THR A 25 13.67 3.86 -15.79
CA THR A 25 14.89 4.22 -15.06
C THR A 25 15.06 3.37 -13.80
N LYS A 26 16.29 2.93 -13.57
CA LYS A 26 16.72 2.20 -12.37
C LYS A 26 16.32 2.91 -11.08
N LYS A 27 16.51 4.23 -11.02
CA LYS A 27 16.12 5.06 -9.87
C LYS A 27 14.62 5.03 -9.63
N ASP A 28 13.81 5.16 -10.68
CA ASP A 28 12.36 5.22 -10.51
C ASP A 28 11.78 3.86 -10.13
N VAL A 29 12.36 2.75 -10.62
CA VAL A 29 12.01 1.39 -10.16
C VAL A 29 12.27 1.26 -8.66
N ILE A 30 13.43 1.72 -8.17
CA ILE A 30 13.77 1.68 -6.74
C ILE A 30 12.80 2.54 -5.92
N VAL A 31 12.49 3.75 -6.38
CA VAL A 31 11.53 4.64 -5.69
C VAL A 31 10.14 4.00 -5.64
N CYS A 32 9.67 3.43 -6.76
CA CYS A 32 8.39 2.73 -6.84
C CYS A 32 8.35 1.54 -5.85
N ALA A 33 9.39 0.71 -5.83
CA ALA A 33 9.47 -0.43 -4.93
C ALA A 33 9.41 -0.01 -3.44
N LEU A 34 10.11 1.07 -3.07
CA LEU A 34 10.05 1.61 -1.70
C LEU A 34 8.66 2.13 -1.33
N GLN A 35 7.99 2.83 -2.25
CA GLN A 35 6.62 3.30 -2.04
C GLN A 35 5.64 2.15 -1.86
N GLU A 36 5.73 1.11 -2.70
CA GLU A 36 4.85 -0.06 -2.58
C GLU A 36 5.11 -0.85 -1.29
N LEU A 37 6.37 -0.97 -0.86
CA LEU A 37 6.69 -1.57 0.42
C LEU A 37 6.04 -0.80 1.58
N ILE A 38 6.14 0.53 1.60
CA ILE A 38 5.50 1.37 2.63
C ILE A 38 3.99 1.16 2.60
N LYS A 39 3.35 1.26 1.43
CA LYS A 39 1.90 1.05 1.29
C LYS A 39 1.48 -0.33 1.80
N GLN A 40 2.22 -1.38 1.46
CA GLN A 40 1.96 -2.74 1.91
C GLN A 40 2.04 -2.86 3.44
N ARG A 41 3.05 -2.24 4.08
CA ARG A 41 3.19 -2.24 5.54
C ARG A 41 2.10 -1.43 6.22
N SER A 42 1.74 -0.27 5.68
CA SER A 42 0.63 0.54 6.18
C SER A 42 -0.70 -0.21 6.14
N ARG A 43 -1.01 -0.90 5.03
CA ARG A 43 -2.20 -1.77 4.94
C ARG A 43 -2.17 -2.88 5.99
N LYS A 44 -1.03 -3.55 6.19
CA LYS A 44 -0.89 -4.58 7.24
C LYS A 44 -1.12 -4.02 8.64
N ARG A 45 -0.64 -2.80 8.93
CA ARG A 45 -0.89 -2.12 10.22
C ARG A 45 -2.38 -1.81 10.42
N LEU A 46 -3.07 -1.36 9.37
CA LEU A 46 -4.52 -1.15 9.42
C LEU A 46 -5.29 -2.45 9.63
N LEU A 47 -4.82 -3.56 9.05
CA LEU A 47 -5.43 -4.87 9.32
C LEU A 47 -5.23 -5.32 10.76
N ALA A 48 -4.10 -4.97 11.39
CA ALA A 48 -3.82 -5.31 12.79
C ALA A 48 -4.79 -4.63 13.78
N ILE A 49 -5.33 -3.45 13.44
CA ILE A 49 -6.30 -2.74 14.29
C ILE A 49 -7.76 -3.19 14.06
N ARG A 50 -8.02 -4.11 13.12
CA ARG A 50 -9.38 -4.60 12.79
C ARG A 50 -10.13 -5.20 14.00
N HIS A 51 -9.42 -5.68 15.01
CA HIS A 51 -9.99 -6.25 16.23
C HIS A 51 -9.81 -5.36 17.47
N ALA A 52 -9.33 -4.13 17.30
CA ALA A 52 -9.06 -3.22 18.42
C ALA A 52 -10.32 -2.54 18.99
N GLY A 53 -11.53 -2.99 18.63
CA GLY A 53 -12.79 -2.45 19.16
C GLY A 53 -13.04 -0.97 18.82
N LEU A 54 -12.40 -0.45 17.76
CA LEU A 54 -12.44 0.96 17.39
C LEU A 54 -13.78 1.44 16.81
N TRP A 55 -14.70 0.52 16.56
CA TRP A 55 -16.03 0.85 16.06
C TRP A 55 -17.07 0.36 17.08
N GLN A 56 -17.83 1.31 17.61
CA GLN A 56 -18.95 1.09 18.53
C GLN A 56 -20.21 1.56 17.81
N GLY A 57 -20.96 0.62 17.23
CA GLY A 57 -22.23 0.88 16.56
C GLY A 57 -22.98 -0.43 16.31
N ASP A 58 -24.26 -0.35 15.95
CA ASP A 58 -25.04 -1.53 15.54
C ASP A 58 -25.17 -1.58 14.01
N LEU A 59 -24.69 -2.68 13.44
CA LEU A 59 -24.73 -2.93 11.99
C LEU A 59 -26.17 -3.10 11.47
N ASN A 60 -27.10 -3.55 12.32
CA ASN A 60 -28.50 -3.74 11.96
C ASN A 60 -29.23 -2.40 11.88
N GLU A 61 -28.98 -1.48 12.83
CA GLU A 61 -29.57 -0.14 12.82
C GLU A 61 -29.16 0.66 11.57
N LEU A 62 -27.87 0.59 11.17
CA LEU A 62 -27.36 1.24 9.96
C LEU A 62 -27.89 0.63 8.65
N ARG A 63 -28.38 -0.61 8.69
CA ARG A 63 -28.97 -1.28 7.52
C ARG A 63 -30.46 -1.01 7.41
N ALA A 64 -31.18 -0.97 8.52
CA ALA A 64 -32.61 -0.68 8.58
C ALA A 64 -32.92 0.72 8.04
N SER A 65 -32.13 1.72 8.46
CA SER A 65 -32.24 3.13 8.01
C SER A 65 -32.04 3.36 6.51
N ARG A 66 -31.61 2.35 5.74
CA ARG A 66 -31.49 2.41 4.26
C ARG A 66 -32.79 2.03 3.55
N HIS A 67 -33.69 1.33 4.21
CA HIS A 67 -34.95 0.83 3.64
C HIS A 67 -36.17 1.72 3.97
N ASP A 68 -36.02 2.72 4.84
CA ASP A 68 -37.10 3.63 5.24
C ASP A 68 -37.26 4.86 4.30
N LEU A 69 -36.64 4.84 3.12
CA LEU A 69 -36.76 5.88 2.07
C LEU A 69 -37.67 5.46 0.91
N ALA A 70 -38.65 4.58 1.15
CA ALA A 70 -39.69 4.20 0.18
C ALA A 70 -41.03 4.86 0.51
#